data_AF-A0A9D6EK93-F1
#
_entry.id   AF-A0A9D6EK93-F1
#
_cell.length_a   1.000
_cell.length_b   1.000
_cell.length_c   1.000
_cell.angle_alpha   90.00
_cell.angle_beta   90.00
_cell.angle_gamma   90.00
#
_symmetry.space_group_name_H-M   'P 1'
#
loop_
_entity.id
_entity.type
_entity.pdbx_description
1 polymer ?
#
loop_
_entity_poly.entity_id
_entity_poly.type
_entity_poly.pdbx_seq_one_letter_code
_entity_poly.pdbx_strand_id
1 'polypeptide(L)'
;MKERIAEEIPIRSTAAYSGQFRAIPEDSRRLIAAWAESFNIPGMPQAFQRELKVVEAGIAYWVPVQEVLVRSMTAELRLKEEIELYVIYIGQVEGRHLFLVNEFVHEVPH
;
A
#
# COMPACT_ATOMS: atom_id res chain seq x y z
N MET A 1 13.79 -27.55 15.04
CA MET A 1 13.46 -27.10 13.67
C MET A 1 12.90 -25.69 13.83
N LYS A 2 13.71 -24.65 13.56
CA LYS A 2 13.25 -23.26 13.68
C LYS A 2 12.33 -22.99 12.49
N GLU A 3 11.07 -22.73 12.77
CA GLU A 3 10.10 -22.24 11.78
C GLU A 3 10.70 -21.00 11.12
N ARG A 4 10.87 -21.05 9.80
CA ARG A 4 11.09 -19.86 8.99
C ARG A 4 9.81 -19.05 9.15
N ILE A 5 9.86 -18.04 10.00
CA ILE A 5 8.94 -16.90 9.93
C ILE A 5 8.92 -16.53 8.45
N ALA A 6 7.73 -16.49 7.84
CA ALA A 6 7.60 -15.94 6.49
C ALA A 6 8.17 -14.53 6.58
N GLU A 7 9.42 -14.34 6.15
CA GLU A 7 10.02 -13.02 6.02
C GLU A 7 9.06 -12.25 5.14
N GLU A 8 8.45 -11.21 5.68
CA GLU A 8 7.69 -10.25 4.90
C GLU A 8 8.67 -9.75 3.83
N ILE A 9 8.53 -10.22 2.59
CA ILE A 9 9.40 -9.76 1.52
C ILE A 9 8.80 -8.43 1.07
N PRO A 10 9.36 -7.27 1.46
CA PRO A 10 8.91 -6.00 0.92
C PRO A 10 9.10 -6.06 -0.60
N ILE A 11 8.00 -5.83 -1.32
CA ILE A 11 8.02 -5.75 -2.77
C ILE A 11 8.27 -4.30 -3.12
N ARG A 12 9.35 -4.06 -3.89
CA ARG A 12 9.59 -2.77 -4.54
C ARG A 12 8.98 -2.82 -5.93
N SER A 13 8.07 -1.90 -6.23
CA SER A 13 7.42 -1.78 -7.53
C SER A 13 7.42 -0.32 -7.98
N THR A 14 7.59 -0.11 -9.28
CA THR A 14 7.57 1.22 -9.91
C THR A 14 6.21 1.43 -10.54
N ALA A 15 5.52 2.51 -10.16
CA ALA A 15 4.19 2.82 -10.66
C ALA A 15 3.97 4.32 -10.85
N ALA A 16 3.06 4.69 -11.73
CA ALA A 16 2.68 6.08 -11.94
C ALA A 16 1.63 6.54 -10.90
N TYR A 17 1.91 7.66 -10.23
CA TYR A 17 0.99 8.29 -9.29
C TYR A 17 -0.22 8.90 -9.99
N SER A 18 -1.43 8.53 -9.58
CA SER A 18 -2.67 9.05 -10.19
C SER A 18 -3.31 10.23 -9.45
N GLY A 19 -2.91 10.49 -8.20
CA GLY A 19 -3.59 11.45 -7.32
C GLY A 19 -5.01 11.06 -6.89
N GLN A 20 -5.52 9.89 -7.31
CA GLN A 20 -6.86 9.44 -6.97
C GLN A 20 -6.84 8.59 -5.70
N PHE A 21 -7.61 9.01 -4.70
CA PHE A 21 -7.82 8.26 -3.46
C PHE A 21 -9.29 7.86 -3.32
N ARG A 22 -9.54 6.72 -2.68
CA ARG A 22 -10.89 6.29 -2.27
C ARG A 22 -10.86 5.67 -0.88
N ALA A 23 -12.01 5.56 -0.22
CA ALA A 23 -12.11 4.82 1.02
C ALA A 23 -11.78 3.33 0.81
N ILE A 24 -11.09 2.72 1.77
CA ILE A 24 -10.82 1.27 1.70
C ILE A 24 -12.15 0.49 1.76
N PRO A 25 -12.37 -0.49 0.87
CA PRO A 25 -13.49 -1.42 0.94
C PRO A 25 -13.55 -2.18 2.29
N GLU A 26 -14.75 -2.54 2.75
CA GLU A 26 -14.92 -3.18 4.07
C GLU A 26 -14.22 -4.55 4.18
N ASP A 27 -14.26 -5.33 3.10
CA ASP A 27 -13.58 -6.62 2.98
C ASP A 27 -12.05 -6.46 3.09
N SER A 28 -11.47 -5.47 2.39
CA SER A 28 -10.06 -5.09 2.53
C SER A 28 -9.73 -4.67 3.97
N ARG A 29 -10.56 -3.85 4.64
CA ARG A 29 -10.35 -3.44 6.04
C ARG A 29 -10.32 -4.63 6.99
N ARG A 30 -11.21 -5.62 6.80
CA ARG A 30 -11.25 -6.84 7.61
C ARG A 30 -9.97 -7.66 7.44
N LEU A 31 -9.47 -7.80 6.21
CA LEU A 31 -8.20 -8.49 5.96
C LEU A 31 -7.03 -7.76 6.62
N ILE A 32 -6.96 -6.44 6.53
CA ILE A 32 -5.92 -5.62 7.19
C ILE A 32 -5.94 -5.82 8.70
N ALA A 33 -7.13 -5.84 9.31
CA ALA A 33 -7.28 -6.06 10.75
C ALA A 33 -6.82 -7.47 11.16
N ALA A 34 -7.25 -8.51 10.44
CA ALA A 34 -6.85 -9.89 10.71
C ALA A 34 -5.34 -10.10 10.52
N TRP A 35 -4.76 -9.52 9.47
CA TRP A 35 -3.32 -9.53 9.26
C TRP A 35 -2.59 -8.84 10.42
N ALA A 36 -2.98 -7.63 10.80
CA ALA A 36 -2.35 -6.91 11.90
C ALA A 36 -2.45 -7.66 13.25
N GLU A 37 -3.58 -8.31 13.53
CA GLU A 37 -3.76 -9.16 14.70
C GLU A 37 -2.79 -10.35 14.69
N SER A 38 -2.63 -11.01 13.54
CA SER A 38 -1.73 -12.18 13.40
C SER A 38 -0.25 -11.83 13.65
N PHE A 39 0.13 -10.57 13.42
CA PHE A 39 1.48 -10.05 13.68
C PHE A 39 1.60 -9.29 15.02
N ASN A 40 0.53 -9.25 15.83
CA ASN A 40 0.46 -8.54 17.11
C ASN A 40 0.75 -7.03 16.98
N ILE A 41 0.17 -6.37 15.96
CA ILE A 41 0.30 -4.93 15.67
C ILE A 41 -1.09 -4.24 15.70
N PRO A 42 -1.78 -4.19 16.84
CA PRO A 42 -3.21 -3.81 16.91
C PRO A 42 -3.53 -2.36 16.52
N GLY A 43 -2.54 -1.47 16.47
CA GLY A 43 -2.68 -0.06 16.05
C GLY A 43 -2.45 0.20 14.55
N MET A 44 -2.04 -0.82 13.80
CA MET A 44 -1.72 -0.71 12.38
C MET A 44 -2.96 -0.48 11.50
N PRO A 45 -4.12 -1.15 11.71
CA PRO A 45 -5.27 -0.98 10.83
C PRO A 45 -5.79 0.46 10.75
N GLN A 46 -5.67 1.24 11.83
CA GLN A 46 -6.13 2.63 11.89
C GLN A 46 -5.27 3.57 11.03
N ALA A 47 -4.05 3.16 10.69
CA ALA A 47 -3.19 3.89 9.76
C ALA A 47 -3.70 3.82 8.31
N PHE A 48 -4.54 2.83 7.98
CA PHE A 48 -5.06 2.62 6.63
C PHE A 48 -6.54 3.01 6.56
N GLN A 49 -6.84 4.14 5.92
CA GLN A 49 -8.23 4.58 5.69
C GLN A 49 -8.57 4.70 4.21
N ARG A 50 -7.55 4.92 3.37
CA ARG A 50 -7.71 5.12 1.93
C ARG A 50 -6.86 4.17 1.10
N GLU A 51 -7.35 3.89 -0.11
CA GLU A 51 -6.56 3.29 -1.18
C GLU A 51 -6.11 4.40 -2.13
N LEU A 52 -4.85 4.34 -2.55
CA LEU A 52 -4.30 5.11 -3.65
C LEU A 52 -4.47 4.30 -4.94
N LYS A 53 -4.90 4.95 -6.01
CA LYS A 53 -4.80 4.36 -7.35
C LYS A 53 -3.41 4.63 -7.93
N VAL A 54 -2.77 3.58 -8.41
CA VAL A 54 -1.50 3.65 -9.14
C VAL A 54 -1.62 2.90 -10.46
N VAL A 55 -0.77 3.23 -11.43
CA VAL A 55 -0.75 2.57 -12.73
C VAL A 55 0.62 1.98 -12.98
N GLU A 56 0.71 0.66 -13.10
CA GLU A 56 1.93 -0.07 -13.42
C GLU A 56 1.70 -0.83 -14.73
N ALA A 57 2.58 -0.61 -15.73
CA ALA A 57 2.47 -1.21 -17.06
C ALA A 57 1.07 -1.07 -17.74
N GLY A 58 0.39 0.05 -17.49
CA GLY A 58 -0.96 0.32 -18.02
C GLY A 58 -2.11 -0.33 -17.25
N ILE A 59 -1.82 -1.11 -16.20
CA ILE A 59 -2.82 -1.74 -15.33
C ILE A 59 -3.01 -0.86 -14.10
N ALA A 60 -4.27 -0.58 -13.75
CA ALA A 60 -4.61 0.23 -12.59
C ALA A 60 -4.83 -0.64 -11.35
N TYR A 61 -4.13 -0.32 -10.27
CA TYR A 61 -4.24 -0.97 -8.97
C TYR A 61 -4.73 0.01 -7.93
N TRP A 62 -5.53 -0.48 -6.98
CA TRP A 62 -5.90 0.24 -5.78
C TRP A 62 -5.18 -0.39 -4.60
N VAL A 63 -4.29 0.38 -3.98
CA VAL A 63 -3.42 -0.11 -2.90
C VAL A 63 -3.69 0.67 -1.62
N PRO A 64 -4.04 0.00 -0.50
CA PRO A 64 -4.13 0.67 0.79
C PRO A 64 -2.82 1.40 1.12
N VAL A 65 -2.94 2.65 1.57
CA VAL A 65 -1.81 3.51 1.88
C VAL A 65 -1.97 4.08 3.28
N GLN A 66 -0.86 4.20 4.01
CA GLN A 66 -0.89 4.82 5.32
C GLN A 66 -1.28 6.30 5.21
N GLU A 67 -2.16 6.77 6.10
CA GLU A 67 -2.68 8.15 6.09
C GLU A 67 -1.58 9.21 6.20
N VAL A 68 -0.47 8.89 6.87
CA VAL A 68 0.72 9.77 6.93
C VAL A 68 1.34 9.98 5.55
N LEU A 69 1.42 8.93 4.72
CA LEU A 69 1.98 9.01 3.37
C LEU A 69 1.06 9.75 2.42
N VAL A 70 -0.26 9.65 2.59
CA VAL A 70 -1.20 10.38 1.73
C VAL A 70 -0.94 11.89 1.74
N ARG A 71 -0.59 12.44 2.91
CA ARG A 71 -0.27 13.88 3.04
C ARG A 71 0.98 14.25 2.25
N SER A 72 2.07 13.49 2.43
CA SER A 72 3.34 13.70 1.70
C SER A 72 3.14 13.51 0.20
N MET A 73 2.50 12.43 -0.24
CA MET A 73 2.21 12.17 -1.65
C MET A 73 1.40 13.30 -2.30
N THR A 74 0.41 13.85 -1.60
CA THR A 74 -0.40 14.96 -2.12
C THR A 74 0.40 16.26 -2.24
N ALA A 75 1.37 16.49 -1.35
CA ALA A 75 2.18 17.70 -1.34
C ALA A 75 3.36 17.64 -2.31
N GLU A 76 3.94 16.46 -2.51
CA GLU A 76 5.23 16.28 -3.16
C GLU A 76 5.11 15.75 -4.60
N LEU A 77 4.09 14.93 -4.89
CA LEU A 77 3.98 14.22 -6.17
C LEU A 77 3.09 14.93 -7.19
N ARG A 78 3.50 14.86 -8.45
CA ARG A 78 2.75 15.33 -9.61
C ARG A 78 1.99 14.17 -10.26
N LEU A 79 0.88 14.50 -10.92
CA LEU A 79 0.13 13.48 -11.67
C LEU A 79 1.01 12.82 -12.74
N LYS A 80 0.94 11.49 -12.81
CA LYS A 80 1.73 10.62 -13.69
C LYS A 80 3.22 10.58 -13.37
N GLU A 81 3.65 11.17 -12.27
CA GLU A 81 5.02 11.00 -11.77
C GLU A 81 5.27 9.53 -11.47
N GLU A 82 6.42 9.04 -11.92
CA GLU A 82 6.87 7.69 -11.63
C GLU A 82 7.43 7.66 -10.21
N ILE A 83 6.87 6.76 -9.40
CA ILE A 83 7.26 6.59 -8.00
C ILE A 83 7.61 5.14 -7.74
N GLU A 84 8.52 4.92 -6.81
CA GLU A 84 8.80 3.60 -6.26
C GLU A 84 7.97 3.41 -5.00
N LEU A 85 7.26 2.28 -4.93
CA LEU A 85 6.44 1.89 -3.78
C LEU A 85 7.09 0.70 -3.10
N TYR A 86 7.18 0.77 -1.77
CA TYR A 86 7.51 -0.36 -0.92
C TYR A 86 6.21 -0.89 -0.34
N VAL A 87 5.86 -2.12 -0.74
CA VAL A 87 4.60 -2.74 -0.37
C VAL A 87 4.77 -4.08 0.34
N ILE A 88 3.82 -4.40 1.22
CA ILE A 88 3.69 -5.73 1.86
C ILE A 88 2.46 -6.42 1.30
N TYR A 89 2.63 -7.64 0.79
CA TYR A 89 1.50 -8.50 0.42
C TYR A 89 0.88 -9.13 1.67
N ILE A 90 -0.42 -8.94 1.86
CA ILE A 90 -1.12 -9.46 3.05
C ILE A 90 -2.18 -10.52 2.74
N GLY A 91 -2.39 -10.83 1.45
CA GLY A 91 -3.32 -11.88 1.02
C GLY A 91 -4.25 -11.43 -0.11
N GLN A 92 -5.32 -12.19 -0.28
CA GLN A 92 -6.31 -11.98 -1.34
C GLN A 92 -7.72 -11.91 -0.73
N VAL A 93 -8.55 -11.01 -1.24
CA VAL A 93 -9.95 -10.86 -0.85
C VAL A 93 -10.83 -10.69 -2.10
N GLU A 94 -11.88 -11.49 -2.22
CA GLU A 94 -12.81 -11.46 -3.39
C GLU A 94 -12.06 -11.49 -4.74
N GLY A 95 -11.04 -12.33 -4.86
CA GLY A 95 -10.21 -12.44 -6.06
C GLY A 95 -9.15 -11.33 -6.25
N ARG A 96 -9.10 -10.31 -5.39
CA ARG A 96 -8.16 -9.17 -5.46
C ARG A 96 -6.98 -9.36 -4.52
N HIS A 97 -5.75 -9.25 -5.04
CA HIS A 97 -4.55 -9.21 -4.20
C HIS A 97 -4.46 -7.88 -3.45
N LEU A 98 -4.08 -7.92 -2.16
CA LEU A 98 -3.97 -6.73 -1.33
C LEU A 98 -2.51 -6.49 -0.93
N PHE A 99 -2.02 -5.30 -1.27
CA PHE A 99 -0.66 -4.83 -0.99
C PHE A 99 -0.72 -3.52 -0.20
N LEU A 100 -0.09 -3.49 0.97
CA LEU A 100 -0.04 -2.30 1.84
C LEU A 100 1.17 -1.44 1.49
N VAL A 101 0.93 -0.18 1.13
CA VAL A 101 2.00 0.80 0.90
C VAL A 101 2.51 1.32 2.24
N ASN A 102 3.79 1.08 2.52
CA ASN A 102 4.46 1.52 3.74
C ASN A 102 5.46 2.65 3.53
N GLU A 103 5.98 2.77 2.31
CA GLU A 103 6.92 3.83 1.94
C GLU A 103 6.84 4.10 0.43
N PHE A 104 7.18 5.32 0.04
CA PHE A 104 7.36 5.68 -1.36
C PHE A 104 8.63 6.52 -1.52
N VAL A 105 9.24 6.41 -2.70
CA VAL A 105 10.39 7.24 -3.12
C VAL A 105 10.04 7.86 -4.47
N HIS A 106 10.43 9.11 -4.64
CA HIS A 106 10.33 9.82 -5.91
C HIS A 106 11.61 10.63 -6.14
N GLU A 107 11.97 10.85 -7.40
CA GLU A 107 13.11 11.71 -7.72
C GLU A 107 12.72 13.17 -7.45
N VAL A 108 13.46 13.85 -6.58
CA VAL A 108 13.34 15.30 -6.41
C VAL A 108 14.22 15.96 -7.47
N PRO A 109 13.66 16.67 -8.46
CA PRO A 109 14.49 17.41 -9.41
C PRO A 109 15.21 18.53 -8.65
N HIS A 110 16.55 18.51 -8.67
CA HIS A 110 17.41 19.58 -8.15
C HIS A 110 17.32 20.86 -8.99
#